data_AF-A0A257J305-F1
#
_entry.id   AF-A0A257J305-F1
#
_cell.length_a   1.000
_cell.length_b   1.000
_cell.length_c   1.000
_cell.angle_alpha   90.00
_cell.angle_beta   90.00
_cell.angle_gamma   90.00
#
_symmetry.space_group_name_H-M   'P 1'
#
loop_
_entity.id
_entity.type
_entity.pdbx_description
1 polymer ?
#
loop_
_entity_poly.entity_id
_entity_poly.type
_entity_poly.pdbx_seq_one_letter_code
_entity_poly.pdbx_strand_id
1 'polypeptide(L)' 'MHRVFVANASFDRLDYWLHHPRSVADLEAMGEALRPGVRVILFGSGSQEQPARLEFQEEVNCWVAYPV' A
#
# COMPACT_ATOMS: atom_id res chain seq x y z
N MET A 1 0.80 -3.36 -12.77
CA MET A 1 0.25 -2.76 -11.53
C MET A 1 1.16 -3.19 -10.39
N HIS A 2 1.65 -2.25 -9.57
CA HIS A 2 2.61 -2.57 -8.51
C HIS A 2 1.91 -3.30 -7.36
N ARG A 3 2.66 -4.16 -6.66
CA ARG A 3 2.19 -4.92 -5.50
C ARG A 3 2.81 -4.33 -4.25
N VAL A 4 2.01 -4.12 -3.21
CA VAL A 4 2.50 -3.60 -1.92
C VAL A 4 2.04 -4.52 -0.80
N PHE A 5 3.01 -5.00 -0.02
CA PHE A 5 2.72 -5.85 1.12
C PHE A 5 1.92 -5.09 2.19
N VAL A 6 0.95 -5.76 2.81
CA VAL A 6 0.36 -5.32 4.08
C VAL A 6 0.47 -6.45 5.08
N ALA A 7 0.90 -6.13 6.30
CA ALA A 7 1.05 -7.12 7.37
C ALA A 7 -0.30 -7.64 7.92
N ASN A 8 -1.43 -7.06 7.49
CA ASN A 8 -2.75 -7.41 7.97
C ASN A 8 -3.28 -8.69 7.29
N ALA A 9 -3.95 -9.54 8.07
CA ALA A 9 -4.54 -10.79 7.61
C ALA A 9 -5.96 -10.62 7.02
N SER A 10 -6.53 -9.42 7.10
CA SER A 10 -7.88 -9.09 6.62
C SER A 10 -7.87 -7.80 5.77
N PHE A 11 -8.59 -7.83 4.65
CA PHE A 11 -8.80 -6.67 3.77
C PHE A 11 -10.12 -5.92 4.08
N ASP A 12 -10.50 -5.83 5.36
CA ASP A 12 -11.73 -5.18 5.83
C ASP A 12 -11.55 -3.71 6.23
N ARG A 13 -10.31 -3.21 6.26
CA ARG A 13 -10.01 -1.84 6.70
C ARG A 13 -10.29 -0.83 5.59
N LEU A 14 -10.69 0.36 6.03
CA LEU A 14 -10.88 1.53 5.17
C LEU A 14 -9.55 2.08 4.64
N ASP A 15 -8.46 1.85 5.38
CA ASP A 15 -7.12 2.35 5.10
C ASP A 15 -6.02 1.40 5.60
N TYR A 16 -4.88 1.39 4.89
CA TYR A 16 -3.70 0.58 5.22
C TYR A 16 -2.47 1.46 5.26
N TRP A 17 -1.92 1.61 6.46
CA TRP A 17 -0.71 2.38 6.71
C TRP A 17 0.53 1.58 6.34
N LEU A 18 1.33 2.09 5.41
CA LEU A 18 2.40 1.33 4.75
C LEU A 18 3.77 1.56 5.40
N HIS A 19 3.82 1.47 6.72
CA HIS A 19 5.04 1.69 7.51
C HIS A 19 5.83 0.40 7.77
N HIS A 20 5.29 -0.78 7.43
CA HIS A 20 6.01 -2.04 7.62
C HIS A 20 7.23 -2.09 6.68
N PRO A 21 8.42 -2.57 7.12
CA PRO A 21 9.65 -2.50 6.31
C PRO A 21 9.50 -3.08 4.90
N ARG A 22 8.75 -4.19 4.78
CA ARG A 22 8.45 -4.78 3.47
C ARG A 22 7.55 -3.91 2.59
N SER A 23 6.55 -3.25 3.18
CA SER A 23 5.71 -2.29 2.46
C SER A 23 6.54 -1.10 1.97
N VAL A 24 7.45 -0.60 2.81
CA VAL A 24 8.36 0.50 2.44
C VAL A 24 9.28 0.07 1.29
N ALA A 25 9.90 -1.11 1.36
CA ALA A 25 10.73 -1.63 0.27
C ALA A 25 9.94 -1.79 -1.04
N ASP A 26 8.69 -2.27 -0.97
CA ASP A 26 7.82 -2.39 -2.14
C ASP A 26 7.50 -1.01 -2.75
N LEU A 27 7.29 0.03 -1.91
CA LEU A 27 7.06 1.40 -2.35
C LEU A 27 8.33 2.02 -2.98
N GLU A 28 9.48 1.86 -2.36
CA GLU A 28 10.77 2.32 -2.90
C GLU A 28 11.07 1.69 -4.27
N ALA A 29 10.75 0.40 -4.43
CA ALA A 29 10.90 -0.31 -5.69
C ALA A 29 10.00 0.21 -6.82
N MET A 30 8.97 1.02 -6.52
CA MET A 30 8.15 1.67 -7.54
C MET A 30 8.89 2.83 -8.23
N GLY A 31 9.90 3.42 -7.59
CA GLY A 31 10.67 4.53 -8.15
C GLY A 31 9.79 5.70 -8.61
N GLU A 32 9.96 6.15 -9.86
CA GLU A 32 9.19 7.26 -10.46
C GLU A 32 7.67 6.99 -10.57
N ALA A 33 7.24 5.73 -10.43
CA ALA A 33 5.83 5.38 -10.41
C ALA A 33 5.16 5.69 -9.07
N LEU A 34 5.93 5.90 -7.99
CA LEU A 34 5.39 6.23 -6.67
C LEU A 34 4.92 7.69 -6.64
N ARG A 35 3.59 7.87 -6.71
CA ARG A 35 2.94 9.18 -6.66
C ARG A 35 1.53 9.07 -6.08
N PRO A 36 0.99 10.13 -5.45
CA PRO A 36 -0.39 10.13 -4.95
C PRO A 36 -1.38 9.76 -6.07
N GLY A 37 -2.42 9.02 -5.71
CA GLY A 37 -3.45 8.52 -6.61
C GLY A 37 -3.08 7.28 -7.44
N VAL A 38 -1.85 6.76 -7.36
CA VAL A 38 -1.47 5.55 -8.13
C VAL A 38 -2.21 4.31 -7.61
N ARG A 39 -2.63 3.44 -8.54
CA ARG A 39 -3.29 2.17 -8.21
C ARG A 39 -2.26 1.07 -7.97
N VAL A 40 -2.43 0.34 -6.88
CA VAL A 40 -1.61 -0.81 -6.48
C VAL A 40 -2.48 -2.00 -6.10
N ILE A 41 -1.88 -3.18 -6.03
CA ILE A 41 -2.49 -4.37 -5.45
C ILE A 41 -1.88 -4.56 -4.06
N LEU A 42 -2.71 -4.50 -3.03
CA LEU A 42 -2.31 -4.91 -1.70
C LEU A 42 -2.31 -6.43 -1.64
N PHE A 43 -1.28 -7.01 -1.04
CA PHE A 43 -1.21 -8.45 -0.81
C PHE A 43 -0.78 -8.73 0.64
N GLY A 44 -1.46 -9.69 1.26
CA GLY A 44 -1.19 -10.13 2.62
C GLY A 44 -0.37 -11.41 2.68
N SER A 45 -0.35 -12.03 3.87
CA SER A 45 0.26 -13.35 4.10
C SER A 45 -0.59 -14.51 3.56
N GLY A 46 -1.90 -14.31 3.39
CA GLY A 46 -2.77 -15.19 2.62
C GLY A 46 -2.74 -14.84 1.14
N SER A 47 -3.12 -15.76 0.25
CA SER A 47 -3.26 -15.53 -1.20
C SER A 47 -4.33 -14.49 -1.59
N GLN A 48 -4.77 -13.66 -0.65
CA GLN A 48 -5.70 -12.57 -0.86
C GLN A 48 -4.97 -11.38 -1.45
N GLU A 49 -5.60 -10.77 -2.44
CA GLU A 49 -5.15 -9.57 -3.10
C GLU A 49 -6.32 -8.57 -3.16
N GLN A 50 -6.05 -7.29 -2.93
CA GLN A 50 -7.06 -6.24 -2.93
C GLN A 50 -6.54 -5.02 -3.73
N PRO A 51 -7.27 -4.54 -4.74
CA PRO A 51 -6.92 -3.28 -5.39
C PRO A 51 -7.07 -2.10 -4.41
N ALA A 52 -6.11 -1.18 -4.47
CA ALA A 52 -6.09 0.02 -3.67
C ALA A 52 -5.49 1.20 -4.44
N ARG A 53 -5.74 2.41 -3.91
CA ARG A 53 -5.14 3.66 -4.34
C ARG A 53 -4.22 4.17 -3.25
N LEU A 54 -2.99 4.55 -3.61
CA LEU A 54 -2.06 5.17 -2.69
C LEU A 54 -2.34 6.66 -2.54
N GLU A 55 -2.20 7.17 -1.33
CA GLU A 55 -2.08 8.59 -1.03
C GLU A 55 -0.92 8.77 -0.05
N PHE A 56 -0.28 9.94 -0.11
CA PHE A 56 0.75 10.30 0.85
C PHE A 56 0.18 11.28 1.87
N GLN A 57 0.28 10.93 3.15
CA GLN A 57 -0.17 11.76 4.26
C GLN A 57 1.02 12.59 4.76
N GLU A 58 1.06 13.87 4.39
CA GLU A 58 2.19 14.77 4.71
C GLU A 58 2.37 15.00 6.22
N GLU A 59 1.27 15.10 6.97
CA GLU A 59 1.27 15.36 8.43
C GLU A 59 2.06 14.32 9.24
N VAL A 60 2.14 13.11 8.71
CA VAL A 60 2.70 11.92 9.37
C VAL A 60 3.77 11.25 8.51
N ASN A 61 4.15 11.87 7.38
CA ASN A 61 5.18 11.42 6.46
C ASN A 61 5.02 9.93 6.08
N CYS A 62 3.79 9.50 5.77
CA CYS A 62 3.46 8.09 5.57
C CYS A 62 2.59 7.87 4.32
N TRP A 63 2.89 6.79 3.59
CA TRP A 63 2.01 6.30 2.53
C TRP A 63 0.86 5.49 3.12
N VAL A 64 -0.34 5.76 2.63
CA VAL A 64 -1.56 5.06 3.01
C VAL A 64 -2.25 4.54 1.76
N ALA A 65 -2.71 3.28 1.80
CA ALA A 65 -3.50 2.70 0.74
C ALA A 65 -4.98 2.64 1.13
N TYR A 66 -5.85 3.05 0.22
CA TYR A 66 -7.30 2.99 0.37
C TYR A 66 -7.87 1.98 -0.63
N PRO A 67 -8.66 0.97 -0.22
CA PRO A 67 -9.31 0.05 -1.15
C PRO A 67 -10.13 0.76 -2.23
N VAL A 68 -10.16 0.17 -3.43
CA VAL A 68 -10.96 0.62 -4.59
C VAL A 68 -12.06 -0.38 -4.89
#